data_AF-A0A085LHW5-F1
#
_entry.id   AF-A0A085LHW5-F1
#
_cell.length_a   1.000
_cell.length_b   1.000
_cell.length_c   1.000
_cell.angle_alpha   90.00
_cell.angle_beta   90.00
_cell.angle_gamma   90.00
#
_symmetry.space_group_name_H-M   'P 1'
#
loop_
_entity.id
_entity.type
_entity.pdbx_description
1 polymer ?
#
loop_
_entity_poly.entity_id
_entity_poly.type
_entity_poly.pdbx_seq_one_letter_code
_entity_poly.pdbx_strand_id
1 'polypeptide(L)'
;MDGTGGPAGLTAPSGVLVDAEGRDLVALARVLLAERAERSGREVELPAHVSASSLVRLAADRDEYALHLRRPVPVEPTVHARRGTRFHLWAERYFTTSSLLDVEDLPGADDDDLDPDADLETLQRTFLASEWARRTPVAVEVDVETPVGSTVLRSRIDAVFPELPEHAGGAHDAVVVVDWKTGRAPSDPEARSVREVQLAVYRLAWSRWTGVPLEQVNAAFYYVASDETVRPRRLLSEAEIEALLVAD
;
A
#
# COMPACT_ATOMS: atom_id res chain seq x y z
N MET A 1 -13.67 2.32 -40.42
CA MET A 1 -14.15 3.65 -40.01
C MET A 1 -15.16 3.47 -38.90
N ASP A 2 -14.61 3.18 -37.73
CA ASP A 2 -14.86 3.74 -36.40
C ASP A 2 -16.08 4.61 -36.17
N GLY A 3 -16.69 4.41 -34.99
CA GLY A 3 -17.49 5.45 -34.35
C GLY A 3 -18.51 4.96 -33.33
N THR A 4 -18.09 4.18 -32.34
CA THR A 4 -18.86 3.81 -31.14
C THR A 4 -19.28 5.04 -30.32
N GLY A 5 -20.56 5.41 -30.37
CA GLY A 5 -21.18 6.35 -29.43
C GLY A 5 -21.50 5.66 -28.11
N GLY A 6 -20.86 6.10 -27.02
CA GLY A 6 -21.18 5.66 -25.66
C GLY A 6 -22.61 6.02 -25.25
N PRO A 7 -23.19 5.36 -24.23
CA PRO A 7 -24.57 5.58 -23.82
C PRO A 7 -24.77 7.03 -23.38
N ALA A 8 -25.73 7.72 -24.00
CA ALA A 8 -26.17 9.04 -23.58
C ALA A 8 -26.57 9.01 -22.10
N GLY A 9 -25.98 9.91 -21.30
CA GLY A 9 -26.26 10.00 -19.86
C GLY A 9 -27.75 10.16 -19.61
N LEU A 10 -28.32 9.24 -18.82
CA LEU A 10 -29.72 9.29 -18.41
C LEU A 10 -29.95 10.49 -17.50
N THR A 11 -30.58 11.55 -18.01
CA THR A 11 -31.06 12.68 -17.21
C THR A 11 -32.57 12.57 -16.98
N ALA A 12 -32.98 12.40 -15.70
CA ALA A 12 -34.38 12.45 -15.32
C ALA A 12 -34.94 13.88 -15.47
N PRO A 13 -36.16 14.10 -15.98
CA PRO A 13 -36.79 15.42 -16.03
C PRO A 13 -37.12 15.96 -14.63
N SER A 14 -37.16 17.29 -14.50
CA SER A 14 -37.65 17.95 -13.28
C SER A 14 -39.16 17.70 -13.09
N GLY A 15 -39.60 17.59 -11.85
CA GLY A 15 -41.00 17.41 -11.45
C GLY A 15 -41.52 15.98 -11.50
N VAL A 16 -40.67 15.00 -11.83
CA VAL A 16 -41.05 13.59 -11.95
C VAL A 16 -41.07 12.88 -10.59
N LEU A 17 -40.30 13.37 -9.63
CA LEU A 17 -40.25 12.85 -8.26
C LEU A 17 -40.48 14.00 -7.29
N VAL A 18 -41.60 13.94 -6.57
CA VAL A 18 -42.04 14.97 -5.64
C VAL A 18 -42.25 14.33 -4.27
N ASP A 19 -41.80 14.98 -3.21
CA ASP A 19 -42.08 14.52 -1.85
C ASP A 19 -43.47 14.94 -1.34
N ALA A 20 -43.78 14.55 -0.09
CA ALA A 20 -45.06 14.82 0.54
C ALA A 20 -45.37 16.32 0.71
N GLU A 21 -44.35 17.18 0.65
CA GLU A 21 -44.47 18.63 0.74
C GLU A 21 -44.47 19.32 -0.65
N GLY A 22 -44.44 18.55 -1.73
CA GLY A 22 -44.49 19.08 -3.09
C GLY A 22 -43.14 19.57 -3.62
N ARG A 23 -42.00 19.20 -2.99
CA ARG A 23 -40.66 19.57 -3.47
C ARG A 23 -40.16 18.60 -4.53
N ASP A 24 -39.64 19.14 -5.64
CA ASP A 24 -39.02 18.35 -6.69
C ASP A 24 -37.67 17.79 -6.24
N LEU A 25 -37.63 16.49 -5.97
CA LEU A 25 -36.44 15.78 -5.51
C LEU A 25 -35.37 15.67 -6.61
N VAL A 26 -35.75 15.70 -7.89
CA VAL A 26 -34.79 15.69 -9.01
C VAL A 26 -34.05 17.03 -9.07
N ALA A 27 -34.78 18.13 -8.94
CA ALA A 27 -34.18 19.47 -8.88
C ALA A 27 -33.30 19.61 -7.63
N LEU A 28 -33.76 19.15 -6.47
CA LEU A 28 -32.97 19.17 -5.23
C LEU A 28 -31.69 18.33 -5.37
N ALA A 29 -31.77 17.13 -5.93
CA ALA A 29 -30.61 16.28 -6.17
C ALA A 29 -29.59 16.94 -7.09
N ARG A 30 -30.04 17.62 -8.16
CA ARG A 30 -29.12 18.39 -9.03
C ARG A 30 -28.45 19.54 -8.30
N VAL A 31 -29.18 20.29 -7.48
CA VAL A 31 -28.60 21.37 -6.66
C VAL A 31 -27.57 20.80 -5.68
N LEU A 32 -27.87 19.71 -4.99
CA LEU A 32 -26.95 19.07 -4.06
C LEU A 32 -25.71 18.48 -4.77
N LEU A 33 -25.87 17.94 -5.98
CA LEU A 33 -24.75 17.46 -6.81
C LEU A 33 -23.89 18.62 -7.32
N ALA A 34 -24.50 19.74 -7.72
CA ALA A 34 -23.79 20.95 -8.11
C ALA A 34 -23.03 21.56 -6.91
N GLU A 35 -23.69 21.70 -5.75
CA GLU A 35 -23.03 22.13 -4.51
C GLU A 35 -21.90 21.18 -4.11
N ARG A 36 -22.06 19.87 -4.30
CA ARG A 36 -21.01 18.88 -4.05
C ARG A 36 -19.83 19.10 -4.99
N ALA A 37 -20.08 19.29 -6.28
CA ALA A 37 -19.03 19.57 -7.27
C ALA A 37 -18.28 20.87 -6.94
N GLU A 38 -18.98 21.92 -6.49
CA GLU A 38 -18.36 23.17 -6.05
C GLU A 38 -17.58 23.02 -4.73
N ARG A 39 -18.04 22.19 -3.80
CA ARG A 39 -17.35 21.93 -2.52
C ARG A 39 -16.14 21.00 -2.65
N SER A 40 -16.10 20.14 -3.66
CA SER A 40 -14.92 19.37 -4.03
C SER A 40 -13.75 20.27 -4.45
N GLY A 41 -14.03 21.50 -4.91
CA GLY A 41 -13.01 22.49 -5.30
C GLY A 41 -12.35 23.27 -4.16
N ARG A 42 -12.49 22.86 -2.89
CA ARG A 42 -11.66 23.40 -1.81
C ARG A 42 -10.43 22.50 -1.67
N GLU A 43 -9.25 23.01 -2.02
CA GLU A 43 -7.96 22.35 -1.80
C GLU A 43 -7.89 21.78 -0.37
N VAL A 44 -7.55 20.51 -0.26
CA VAL A 44 -7.06 19.96 1.01
C VAL A 44 -5.56 20.02 0.92
N GLU A 45 -4.95 20.92 1.69
CA GLU A 45 -3.50 20.91 1.87
C GLU A 45 -3.09 19.53 2.40
N LEU A 46 -2.24 18.84 1.63
CA LEU A 46 -1.68 17.57 2.08
C LEU A 46 -0.87 17.82 3.37
N PRO A 47 -0.93 16.91 4.35
CA PRO A 47 -0.09 17.00 5.52
C PRO A 47 1.39 17.03 5.13
N ALA A 48 2.21 17.71 5.95
CA ALA A 48 3.67 17.74 5.77
C ALA A 48 4.31 16.34 5.74
N HIS A 49 3.64 15.34 6.31
CA HIS A 49 4.08 13.95 6.31
C HIS A 49 2.98 13.04 5.78
N VAL A 50 3.31 12.20 4.79
CA VAL A 50 2.37 11.26 4.17
C VAL A 50 2.94 9.85 4.26
N SER A 51 2.17 8.89 4.77
CA SER A 51 2.60 7.49 4.80
C SER A 51 2.51 6.86 3.40
N ALA A 52 3.29 5.81 3.12
CA ALA A 52 3.15 5.05 1.88
C ALA A 52 1.71 4.54 1.65
N SER A 53 1.05 4.04 2.69
CA SER A 53 -0.36 3.62 2.64
C SER A 53 -1.34 4.77 2.38
N SER A 54 -1.01 5.99 2.81
CA SER A 54 -1.80 7.18 2.51
C SER A 54 -1.59 7.62 1.06
N LEU A 55 -0.37 7.51 0.53
CA LEU A 55 -0.11 7.77 -0.88
C LEU A 55 -0.85 6.76 -1.79
N VAL A 56 -0.91 5.49 -1.40
CA VAL A 56 -1.73 4.47 -2.11
C VAL A 56 -3.20 4.88 -2.12
N ARG A 57 -3.75 5.35 -1.00
CA ARG A 57 -5.15 5.85 -0.95
C ARG A 57 -5.35 7.09 -1.81
N LEU A 58 -4.40 8.02 -1.78
CA LEU A 58 -4.41 9.22 -2.62
C LEU A 58 -4.41 8.86 -4.11
N ALA A 59 -3.61 7.87 -4.51
CA ALA A 59 -3.54 7.38 -5.88
C ALA A 59 -4.79 6.58 -6.29
N ALA A 60 -5.51 5.99 -5.33
CA ALA A 60 -6.75 5.27 -5.59
C ALA A 60 -7.91 6.22 -5.87
N ASP A 61 -8.13 7.19 -4.97
CA ASP A 61 -9.20 8.19 -5.08
C ASP A 61 -8.81 9.43 -4.26
N ARG A 62 -8.46 10.51 -4.98
CA ARG A 62 -8.03 11.77 -4.37
C ARG A 62 -9.15 12.46 -3.62
N ASP A 63 -10.38 12.43 -4.15
CA ASP A 63 -11.55 13.05 -3.55
C ASP A 63 -11.94 12.34 -2.26
N GLU A 64 -11.95 11.00 -2.26
CA GLU A 64 -12.20 10.20 -1.07
C GLU A 64 -11.13 10.45 -0.01
N TYR A 65 -9.85 10.48 -0.40
CA TYR A 65 -8.75 10.76 0.51
C TYR A 65 -8.86 12.15 1.16
N ALA A 66 -9.19 13.18 0.38
CA ALA A 66 -9.42 14.54 0.86
C ALA A 66 -10.59 14.62 1.85
N LEU A 67 -11.68 13.89 1.58
CA LEU A 67 -12.81 13.77 2.50
C LEU A 67 -12.40 13.10 3.83
N HIS A 68 -11.63 12.01 3.75
CA HIS A 68 -11.14 11.29 4.92
C HIS A 68 -10.21 12.15 5.78
N LEU A 69 -9.35 12.98 5.17
CA LEU A 69 -8.50 13.92 5.91
C LEU A 69 -9.33 14.96 6.69
N ARG A 70 -10.42 15.46 6.11
CA ARG A 70 -11.30 16.45 6.76
C ARG A 70 -12.13 15.86 7.89
N ARG A 71 -12.50 14.59 7.79
CA ARG A 71 -13.40 13.92 8.75
C ARG A 71 -12.91 12.49 9.03
N PRO A 72 -11.85 12.33 9.83
CA PRO A 72 -11.34 11.02 10.18
C PRO A 72 -12.37 10.31 11.06
N VAL A 73 -12.84 9.15 10.60
CA VAL A 73 -13.68 8.26 11.42
C VAL A 73 -12.80 7.13 11.92
N PRO A 74 -12.64 6.95 13.25
CA PRO A 74 -11.95 5.78 13.79
C PRO A 74 -12.67 4.50 13.36
N VAL A 75 -11.96 3.60 12.69
CA VAL A 75 -12.47 2.28 12.29
C VAL A 75 -11.81 1.23 13.18
N GLU A 76 -12.62 0.34 13.75
CA GLU A 76 -12.08 -0.78 14.51
C GLU A 76 -11.24 -1.69 13.58
N PRO A 77 -10.00 -2.06 13.96
CA PRO A 77 -9.18 -2.94 13.14
C PRO A 77 -9.85 -4.31 12.96
N THR A 78 -9.98 -4.71 11.70
CA THR A 78 -10.55 -6.01 11.32
C THR A 78 -9.68 -7.18 11.80
N VAL A 79 -10.25 -8.38 11.91
CA VAL A 79 -9.50 -9.61 12.22
C VAL A 79 -8.34 -9.83 11.24
N HIS A 80 -8.56 -9.55 9.95
CA HIS A 80 -7.52 -9.63 8.92
C HIS A 80 -6.37 -8.65 9.17
N ALA A 81 -6.67 -7.41 9.57
CA ALA A 81 -5.67 -6.41 9.89
C ALA A 81 -4.85 -6.80 11.14
N ARG A 82 -5.52 -7.26 12.21
CA ARG A 82 -4.85 -7.73 13.44
C ARG A 82 -3.91 -8.91 13.15
N ARG A 83 -4.36 -9.87 12.34
CA ARG A 83 -3.52 -11.00 11.89
C ARG A 83 -2.32 -10.54 11.07
N GLY A 84 -2.52 -9.58 10.15
CA GLY A 84 -1.41 -8.95 9.43
C GLY A 84 -0.36 -8.41 10.39
N THR A 85 -0.76 -7.56 11.34
CA THR A 85 0.16 -7.01 12.36
C THR A 85 0.89 -8.10 13.14
N ARG A 86 0.18 -9.14 13.62
CA ARG A 86 0.82 -10.25 14.34
C ARG A 86 1.83 -11.02 13.49
N PHE A 87 1.55 -11.20 12.20
CA PHE A 87 2.47 -11.84 11.26
C PHE A 87 3.75 -11.01 11.04
N HIS A 88 3.64 -9.70 10.79
CA HIS A 88 4.83 -8.84 10.60
C HIS A 88 5.71 -8.83 11.84
N LEU A 89 5.14 -8.67 13.03
CA LEU A 89 5.89 -8.73 14.30
C LEU A 89 6.58 -10.08 14.52
N TRP A 90 5.96 -11.18 14.10
CA TRP A 90 6.59 -12.49 14.15
C TRP A 90 7.75 -12.60 13.15
N ALA A 91 7.56 -12.14 11.92
CA ALA A 91 8.58 -12.24 10.87
C ALA A 91 9.78 -11.32 11.14
N GLU A 92 9.56 -10.13 11.71
CA GLU A 92 10.60 -9.26 12.26
C GLU A 92 11.47 -10.00 13.29
N ARG A 93 10.82 -10.62 14.28
CA ARG A 93 11.52 -11.41 15.31
C ARG A 93 12.28 -12.59 14.72
N TYR A 94 11.71 -13.26 13.72
CA TYR A 94 12.37 -14.38 13.05
C TYR A 94 13.74 -13.98 12.48
N PHE A 95 13.83 -12.86 11.76
CA PHE A 95 15.11 -12.39 11.21
C PHE A 95 16.02 -11.75 12.26
N THR A 96 15.45 -11.05 13.24
CA THR A 96 16.24 -10.45 14.33
C THR A 96 16.92 -11.54 15.16
N THR A 97 16.18 -12.55 15.61
CA THR A 97 16.74 -13.70 16.34
C THR A 97 17.70 -14.50 15.46
N SER A 98 17.38 -14.75 14.18
CA SER A 98 18.30 -15.46 13.28
C SER A 98 19.62 -14.71 13.05
N SER A 99 19.63 -13.37 13.14
CA SER A 99 20.87 -12.56 13.05
C SER A 99 21.69 -12.58 14.35
N LEU A 100 21.02 -12.79 15.49
CA LEU A 100 21.65 -12.86 16.81
C LEU A 100 22.18 -14.25 17.15
N LEU A 101 21.70 -15.31 16.49
CA LEU A 101 22.11 -16.71 16.72
C LEU A 101 23.55 -17.08 16.24
N ASP A 102 24.42 -16.08 16.01
CA ASP A 102 25.89 -16.24 16.07
C ASP A 102 26.44 -16.01 17.50
N VAL A 103 25.57 -15.68 18.46
CA VAL A 103 25.83 -15.64 19.91
C VAL A 103 24.64 -16.30 20.61
N GLU A 104 24.95 -17.14 21.60
CA GLU A 104 24.08 -18.13 22.23
C GLU A 104 22.68 -17.63 22.68
N ASP A 105 21.78 -18.62 22.72
CA ASP A 105 20.50 -18.72 23.43
C ASP A 105 19.17 -18.38 22.70
N LEU A 106 18.37 -19.44 22.56
CA LEU A 106 16.91 -19.38 22.55
C LEU A 106 16.38 -18.91 23.92
N PRO A 107 15.32 -18.10 23.93
CA PRO A 107 14.35 -18.12 25.01
C PRO A 107 12.93 -18.45 24.53
N GLY A 108 12.25 -19.31 25.29
CA GLY A 108 10.80 -19.49 25.23
C GLY A 108 10.05 -18.45 26.07
N ALA A 109 8.77 -18.27 25.79
CA ALA A 109 7.78 -17.74 26.74
C ALA A 109 6.36 -18.08 26.26
N ASP A 110 5.58 -18.59 27.21
CA ASP A 110 4.13 -18.83 27.19
C ASP A 110 3.32 -17.54 26.89
N ASP A 111 2.14 -17.73 26.29
CA ASP A 111 0.94 -17.00 26.72
C ASP A 111 -0.34 -17.81 26.37
N ASP A 112 -1.22 -17.87 27.38
CA ASP A 112 -2.42 -18.69 27.54
C ASP A 112 -3.60 -18.36 26.60
N ASP A 113 -4.36 -19.43 26.32
CA ASP A 113 -5.81 -19.56 26.13
C ASP A 113 -6.61 -18.51 25.32
N LEU A 114 -7.08 -18.96 24.14
CA LEU A 114 -8.46 -18.88 23.58
C LEU A 114 -8.39 -19.04 22.05
N ASP A 115 -8.57 -20.26 21.50
CA ASP A 115 -8.49 -20.64 20.07
C ASP A 115 -8.80 -19.53 19.01
N PRO A 116 -7.77 -18.93 18.34
CA PRO A 116 -7.97 -18.12 17.14
C PRO A 116 -6.88 -18.26 16.04
N ASP A 117 -5.91 -19.21 16.13
CA ASP A 117 -4.58 -19.05 15.52
C ASP A 117 -4.18 -20.05 14.42
N ALA A 118 -5.05 -20.98 13.98
CA ALA A 118 -4.75 -21.89 12.87
C ALA A 118 -4.33 -21.16 11.57
N ASP A 119 -4.92 -19.99 11.33
CA ASP A 119 -4.64 -19.13 10.19
C ASP A 119 -3.27 -18.43 10.30
N LEU A 120 -2.87 -17.99 11.50
CA LEU A 120 -1.56 -17.35 11.70
C LEU A 120 -0.43 -18.39 11.63
N GLU A 121 -0.59 -19.53 12.29
CA GLU A 121 0.36 -20.65 12.20
C GLU A 121 0.54 -21.13 10.76
N THR A 122 -0.55 -21.14 9.97
CA THR A 122 -0.47 -21.46 8.54
C THR A 122 0.38 -20.44 7.80
N LEU A 123 0.18 -19.13 8.03
CA LEU A 123 1.01 -18.08 7.42
C LEU A 123 2.49 -18.23 7.82
N GLN A 124 2.77 -18.52 9.10
CA GLN A 124 4.12 -18.73 9.59
C GLN A 124 4.78 -19.94 8.91
N ARG A 125 4.08 -21.08 8.84
CA ARG A 125 4.59 -22.28 8.16
C ARG A 125 4.85 -22.03 6.67
N THR A 126 3.94 -21.35 5.97
CA THR A 126 4.16 -20.98 4.56
C THR A 126 5.35 -20.04 4.41
N PHE A 127 5.48 -19.04 5.28
CA PHE A 127 6.63 -18.14 5.26
C PHE A 127 7.96 -18.90 5.47
N LEU A 128 8.04 -19.76 6.49
CA LEU A 128 9.24 -20.57 6.76
C LEU A 128 9.61 -21.51 5.59
N ALA A 129 8.62 -21.96 4.82
CA ALA A 129 8.82 -22.77 3.63
C ALA A 129 9.15 -21.96 2.36
N SER A 130 9.00 -20.63 2.39
CA SER A 130 9.21 -19.75 1.24
C SER A 130 10.69 -19.51 0.93
N GLU A 131 10.97 -18.95 -0.26
CA GLU A 131 12.31 -18.49 -0.62
C GLU A 131 12.85 -17.42 0.34
N TRP A 132 11.98 -16.55 0.85
CA TRP A 132 12.37 -15.36 1.60
C TRP A 132 12.89 -15.71 3.00
N ALA A 133 12.31 -16.71 3.67
CA ALA A 133 12.80 -17.18 4.96
C ALA A 133 14.21 -17.78 4.88
N ARG A 134 14.61 -18.31 3.72
CA ARG A 134 15.93 -18.93 3.51
C ARG A 134 17.01 -17.94 3.06
N ARG A 135 16.64 -16.70 2.76
CA ARG A 135 17.58 -15.67 2.30
C ARG A 135 18.03 -14.82 3.48
N THR A 136 19.28 -14.37 3.43
CA THR A 136 19.80 -13.41 4.41
C THR A 136 19.42 -11.99 3.97
N PRO A 137 18.62 -11.25 4.75
CA PRO A 137 18.30 -9.87 4.44
C PRO A 137 19.50 -8.95 4.66
N VAL A 138 19.60 -7.89 3.86
CA VAL A 138 20.47 -6.73 4.11
C VAL A 138 19.93 -5.93 5.29
N ALA A 139 18.60 -5.77 5.37
CA ALA A 139 17.93 -5.10 6.47
C ALA A 139 16.47 -5.58 6.58
N VAL A 140 15.89 -5.44 7.78
CA VAL A 140 14.51 -5.80 8.12
C VAL A 140 13.92 -4.68 8.97
N GLU A 141 12.64 -4.36 8.76
CA GLU A 141 11.87 -3.35 9.49
C GLU A 141 12.56 -1.97 9.57
N VAL A 142 12.88 -1.40 8.41
CA VAL A 142 13.57 -0.12 8.31
C VAL A 142 12.57 1.03 8.17
N ASP A 143 12.50 1.88 9.19
CA ASP A 143 11.77 3.14 9.14
C ASP A 143 12.58 4.22 8.39
N VAL A 144 11.99 4.79 7.33
CA VAL A 144 12.65 5.78 6.47
C VAL A 144 11.74 6.99 6.26
N GLU A 145 12.32 8.19 6.41
CA GLU A 145 11.71 9.45 6.02
C GLU A 145 12.36 9.96 4.72
N THR A 146 11.54 10.21 3.70
CA THR A 146 12.00 10.51 2.34
C THR A 146 11.38 11.81 1.84
N PRO A 147 12.11 12.93 1.79
CA PRO A 147 11.57 14.22 1.33
C PRO A 147 11.30 14.23 -0.18
N VAL A 148 10.05 14.36 -0.62
CA VAL A 148 9.65 14.43 -2.04
C VAL A 148 8.89 15.74 -2.27
N GLY A 149 9.47 16.64 -3.08
CA GLY A 149 8.96 18.00 -3.21
C GLY A 149 8.88 18.69 -1.84
N SER A 150 7.69 19.21 -1.50
CA SER A 150 7.41 19.84 -0.21
C SER A 150 6.89 18.87 0.88
N THR A 151 6.78 17.58 0.58
CA THR A 151 6.17 16.58 1.49
C THR A 151 7.20 15.54 1.92
N VAL A 152 7.15 15.10 3.17
CA VAL A 152 7.98 13.99 3.66
C VAL A 152 7.19 12.69 3.58
N LEU A 153 7.66 11.74 2.78
CA LEU A 153 7.10 10.39 2.76
C LEU A 153 7.66 9.57 3.92
N ARG A 154 6.77 9.03 4.75
CA ARG A 154 7.10 8.10 5.83
C ARG A 154 6.78 6.67 5.40
N SER A 155 7.78 5.81 5.45
CA SER A 155 7.62 4.40 5.08
C SER A 155 8.37 3.51 6.05
N ARG A 156 7.86 2.30 6.21
CA ARG A 156 8.52 1.20 6.88
C ARG A 156 8.70 0.08 5.86
N ILE A 157 9.94 -0.29 5.62
CA ILE A 157 10.30 -1.35 4.68
C ILE A 157 10.38 -2.65 5.46
N ASP A 158 9.58 -3.65 5.10
CA ASP A 158 9.55 -4.92 5.82
C ASP A 158 10.89 -5.65 5.73
N ALA A 159 11.42 -5.83 4.51
CA ALA A 159 12.73 -6.45 4.32
C ALA A 159 13.40 -6.02 3.01
N VAL A 160 14.73 -6.05 3.01
CA VAL A 160 15.57 -5.83 1.82
C VAL A 160 16.55 -6.97 1.71
N PHE A 161 16.69 -7.54 0.52
CA PHE A 161 17.61 -8.64 0.23
C PHE A 161 18.55 -8.28 -0.92
N PRO A 162 19.75 -8.89 -1.02
CA PRO A 162 20.53 -8.83 -2.24
C PRO A 162 19.70 -9.40 -3.39
N GLU A 163 19.65 -8.75 -4.54
CA GLU A 163 18.86 -9.24 -5.68
C GLU A 163 19.51 -10.47 -6.32
N LEU A 164 18.67 -11.34 -6.88
CA LEU A 164 19.15 -12.50 -7.61
C LEU A 164 19.76 -12.09 -8.97
N PRO A 165 20.83 -12.77 -9.44
CA PRO A 165 21.54 -12.37 -10.65
C PRO A 165 20.66 -12.16 -11.89
N GLU A 166 19.60 -12.96 -12.05
CA GLU A 166 18.66 -12.87 -13.17
C GLU A 166 17.76 -11.63 -13.14
N HIS A 167 17.59 -11.00 -11.98
CA HIS A 167 16.80 -9.78 -11.78
C HIS A 167 17.69 -8.54 -11.55
N ALA A 168 18.98 -8.73 -11.30
CA ALA A 168 19.92 -7.68 -10.97
C ALA A 168 20.36 -6.82 -12.18
N GLY A 169 20.01 -7.22 -13.41
CA GLY A 169 20.40 -6.47 -14.61
C GLY A 169 21.92 -6.34 -14.80
N GLY A 170 22.70 -7.25 -14.21
CA GLY A 170 24.16 -7.23 -14.21
C GLY A 170 24.80 -6.37 -13.11
N ALA A 171 24.03 -5.71 -12.25
CA ALA A 171 24.57 -4.97 -11.11
C ALA A 171 24.85 -5.91 -9.91
N HIS A 172 26.06 -5.88 -9.37
CA HIS A 172 26.46 -6.75 -8.26
C HIS A 172 25.84 -6.35 -6.92
N ASP A 173 25.57 -5.06 -6.72
CA ASP A 173 25.02 -4.52 -5.47
C ASP A 173 23.51 -4.24 -5.58
N ALA A 174 22.84 -4.80 -6.59
CA ALA A 174 21.40 -4.69 -6.73
C ALA A 174 20.69 -5.34 -5.54
N VAL A 175 19.60 -4.73 -5.12
CA VAL A 175 18.77 -5.21 -4.01
C VAL A 175 17.32 -5.34 -4.43
N VAL A 176 16.57 -6.12 -3.68
CA VAL A 176 15.11 -6.21 -3.79
C VAL A 176 14.48 -5.85 -2.45
N VAL A 177 13.63 -4.82 -2.48
CA VAL A 177 12.74 -4.49 -1.39
C VAL A 177 11.51 -5.39 -1.44
N VAL A 178 11.20 -6.05 -0.34
CA VAL A 178 10.08 -6.98 -0.25
C VAL A 178 9.10 -6.47 0.78
N ASP A 179 7.84 -6.36 0.39
CA ASP A 179 6.71 -6.10 1.29
C ASP A 179 5.87 -7.38 1.40
N TRP A 180 5.64 -7.84 2.62
CA TRP A 180 4.90 -9.06 2.90
C TRP A 180 3.40 -8.76 3.03
N LYS A 181 2.58 -9.53 2.32
CA LYS A 181 1.12 -9.41 2.35
C LYS A 181 0.49 -10.70 2.86
N THR A 182 -0.32 -10.58 3.92
CA THR A 182 -1.12 -11.71 4.44
C THR A 182 -2.49 -11.84 3.76
N GLY A 183 -2.91 -10.82 3.00
CA GLY A 183 -4.13 -10.84 2.19
C GLY A 183 -3.92 -11.50 0.82
N ARG A 184 -4.96 -11.47 -0.03
CA ARG A 184 -4.86 -11.93 -1.42
C ARG A 184 -4.34 -10.82 -2.35
N ALA A 185 -3.63 -11.22 -3.39
CA ALA A 185 -3.27 -10.35 -4.49
C ALA A 185 -4.53 -9.81 -5.19
N PRO A 186 -4.55 -8.54 -5.63
CA PRO A 186 -5.61 -8.06 -6.49
C PRO A 186 -5.61 -8.84 -7.80
N SER A 187 -6.80 -9.27 -8.21
CA SER A 187 -7.03 -9.80 -9.55
C SER A 187 -7.20 -8.69 -10.58
N ASP A 188 -7.67 -7.52 -10.16
CA ASP A 188 -7.92 -6.39 -11.02
C ASP A 188 -6.62 -5.60 -11.32
N PRO A 189 -6.30 -5.30 -12.60
CA PRO A 189 -5.09 -4.58 -12.98
C PRO A 189 -4.97 -3.16 -12.41
N GLU A 190 -6.07 -2.43 -12.29
CA GLU A 190 -6.07 -1.07 -11.76
C GLU A 190 -5.78 -1.09 -10.26
N ALA A 191 -6.49 -1.94 -9.51
CA ALA A 191 -6.23 -2.16 -8.09
C ALA A 191 -4.80 -2.65 -7.82
N ARG A 192 -4.21 -3.43 -8.75
CA ARG A 192 -2.80 -3.83 -8.68
C ARG A 192 -1.89 -2.62 -8.86
N SER A 193 -2.07 -1.82 -9.91
CA SER A 193 -1.25 -0.64 -10.18
C SER A 193 -1.27 0.37 -9.03
N VAL A 194 -2.44 0.59 -8.42
CA VAL A 194 -2.59 1.44 -7.23
C VAL A 194 -1.77 0.92 -6.05
N ARG A 195 -1.76 -0.41 -5.80
CA ARG A 195 -0.93 -0.99 -4.71
C ARG A 195 0.56 -0.87 -5.01
N GLU A 196 0.96 -1.00 -6.27
CA GLU A 196 2.36 -0.89 -6.70
C GLU A 196 2.99 0.47 -6.35
N VAL A 197 2.19 1.53 -6.17
CA VAL A 197 2.64 2.82 -5.61
C VAL A 197 3.41 2.64 -4.30
N GLN A 198 2.98 1.70 -3.43
CA GLN A 198 3.67 1.41 -2.18
C GLN A 198 5.12 0.96 -2.41
N LEU A 199 5.35 0.04 -3.35
CA LEU A 199 6.69 -0.44 -3.69
C LEU A 199 7.53 0.64 -4.36
N ALA A 200 6.91 1.56 -5.10
CA ALA A 200 7.59 2.70 -5.69
C ALA A 200 8.12 3.66 -4.61
N VAL A 201 7.35 3.88 -3.53
CA VAL A 201 7.83 4.64 -2.37
C VAL A 201 8.98 3.92 -1.67
N TYR A 202 8.85 2.61 -1.46
CA TYR A 202 9.88 1.85 -0.73
C TYR A 202 11.21 1.77 -1.46
N ARG A 203 11.21 1.60 -2.79
CA ARG A 203 12.46 1.66 -3.57
C ARG A 203 13.14 3.03 -3.47
N LEU A 204 12.34 4.10 -3.51
CA LEU A 204 12.85 5.47 -3.49
C LEU A 204 13.44 5.78 -2.12
N ALA A 205 12.75 5.35 -1.06
CA ALA A 205 13.21 5.46 0.31
C ALA A 205 14.54 4.74 0.52
N TRP A 206 14.64 3.47 0.08
CA TRP A 206 15.88 2.71 0.19
C TRP A 206 17.03 3.32 -0.60
N SER A 207 16.77 3.70 -1.86
CA SER A 207 17.75 4.31 -2.75
C SER A 207 18.35 5.58 -2.13
N ARG A 208 17.52 6.46 -1.59
CA ARG A 208 17.99 7.71 -0.97
C ARG A 208 18.67 7.51 0.37
N TRP A 209 18.19 6.56 1.17
CA TRP A 209 18.78 6.26 2.48
C TRP A 209 20.19 5.66 2.36
N THR A 210 20.40 4.79 1.36
CA THR A 210 21.65 4.05 1.17
C THR A 210 22.59 4.61 0.11
N GLY A 211 22.07 5.44 -0.79
CA GLY A 211 22.78 5.91 -1.99
C GLY A 211 22.84 4.89 -3.13
N VAL A 212 22.20 3.72 -3.00
CA VAL A 212 22.11 2.76 -4.11
C VAL A 212 21.28 3.37 -5.25
N PRO A 213 21.76 3.34 -6.51
CA PRO A 213 21.02 3.88 -7.64
C PRO A 213 19.63 3.24 -7.78
N LEU A 214 18.59 4.05 -8.03
CA LEU A 214 17.19 3.61 -8.00
C LEU A 214 16.91 2.45 -8.96
N GLU A 215 17.65 2.37 -10.06
CA GLU A 215 17.55 1.36 -11.11
C GLU A 215 18.06 -0.01 -10.62
N GLN A 216 18.88 -0.01 -9.56
CA GLN A 216 19.40 -1.20 -8.89
C GLN A 216 18.57 -1.60 -7.67
N VAL A 217 17.51 -0.83 -7.35
CA VAL A 217 16.56 -1.14 -6.27
C VAL A 217 15.28 -1.72 -6.87
N ASN A 218 15.23 -3.05 -6.93
CA ASN A 218 14.04 -3.79 -7.30
C ASN A 218 13.03 -3.82 -6.15
N ALA A 219 11.78 -4.19 -6.45
CA ALA A 219 10.76 -4.33 -5.43
C ALA A 219 9.74 -5.42 -5.77
N ALA A 220 9.23 -6.11 -4.76
CA ALA A 220 8.25 -7.17 -4.91
C ALA A 220 7.26 -7.20 -3.73
N PHE A 221 6.05 -7.64 -4.02
CA PHE A 221 5.14 -8.12 -2.98
C PHE A 221 5.33 -9.62 -2.81
N TYR A 222 5.31 -10.10 -1.57
CA TYR A 222 5.20 -11.53 -1.29
C TYR A 222 3.88 -11.82 -0.56
N TYR A 223 2.97 -12.52 -1.24
CA TYR A 223 1.67 -12.90 -0.71
C TYR A 223 1.78 -14.24 0.03
N VAL A 224 1.94 -14.15 1.35
CA VAL A 224 2.28 -15.26 2.24
C VAL A 224 1.22 -16.37 2.21
N ALA A 225 -0.06 -16.00 2.11
CA ALA A 225 -1.15 -16.97 2.10
C ALA A 225 -1.12 -17.89 0.86
N SER A 226 -0.61 -17.40 -0.26
CA SER A 226 -0.56 -18.10 -1.54
C SER A 226 0.85 -18.53 -1.97
N ASP A 227 1.87 -18.27 -1.14
CA ASP A 227 3.29 -18.48 -1.47
C ASP A 227 3.65 -17.87 -2.84
N GLU A 228 3.18 -16.64 -3.10
CA GLU A 228 3.32 -15.98 -4.41
C GLU A 228 4.13 -14.69 -4.31
N THR A 229 5.26 -14.63 -5.00
CA THR A 229 6.04 -13.40 -5.21
C THR A 229 5.52 -12.68 -6.46
N VAL A 230 4.96 -11.48 -6.30
CA VAL A 230 4.50 -10.61 -7.38
C VAL A 230 5.50 -9.48 -7.60
N ARG A 231 6.16 -9.50 -8.77
CA ARG A 231 7.10 -8.46 -9.22
C ARG A 231 6.42 -7.53 -10.23
N PRO A 232 6.24 -6.24 -9.91
CA PRO A 232 5.72 -5.26 -10.88
C PRO A 232 6.63 -5.11 -12.09
N ARG A 233 6.05 -4.95 -13.28
CA ARG A 233 6.83 -4.75 -14.52
C ARG A 233 7.41 -3.35 -14.63
N ARG A 234 6.71 -2.37 -14.06
CA ARG A 234 7.09 -0.97 -14.01
C ARG A 234 6.64 -0.43 -12.67
N LEU A 235 7.49 0.35 -12.03
CA LEU A 235 7.16 1.11 -10.84
C LEU A 235 7.31 2.60 -11.14
N LEU A 236 6.59 3.42 -10.38
CA LEU A 236 6.59 4.87 -10.56
C LEU A 236 8.00 5.42 -10.33
N SER A 237 8.38 6.37 -11.16
CA SER A 237 9.57 7.20 -10.96
C SER A 237 9.36 8.21 -9.83
N GLU A 238 10.45 8.82 -9.37
CA GLU A 238 10.38 9.92 -8.38
C GLU A 238 9.45 11.05 -8.85
N ALA A 239 9.57 11.47 -10.11
CA ALA A 239 8.74 12.53 -10.68
C ALA A 239 7.25 12.15 -10.71
N GLU A 240 6.94 10.87 -10.95
CA GLU A 240 5.56 10.38 -10.91
C GLU A 240 5.01 10.30 -9.48
N ILE A 241 5.84 9.92 -8.50
CA ILE A 241 5.48 9.96 -7.08
C ILE A 241 5.24 11.41 -6.63
N GLU A 242 6.09 12.35 -7.04
CA GLU A 242 5.91 13.77 -6.75
C GLU A 242 4.65 14.32 -7.40
N ALA A 243 4.35 13.94 -8.65
CA ALA A 243 3.11 14.33 -9.32
C ALA A 243 1.85 13.89 -8.57
N LEU A 244 1.85 12.71 -7.93
CA LEU A 244 0.73 12.28 -7.08
C LEU A 244 0.52 13.20 -5.87
N LEU A 245 1.59 13.77 -5.33
CA LEU A 245 1.54 14.69 -4.19
C LEU A 245 1.06 16.08 -4.61
N VAL A 246 1.46 16.56 -5.80
CA VAL A 246 1.22 17.94 -6.23
C VAL A 246 -0.07 18.12 -7.06
N ALA A 247 -0.59 17.07 -7.71
CA ALA A 247 -1.72 17.21 -8.64
C ALA A 247 -2.97 17.81 -7.96
N ASP A 248 -3.56 18.86 -8.53
CA ASP A 248 -4.82 19.47 -8.04
C ASP A 248 -6.04 18.59 -8.32
#